data_AF-A0A8H6J068-F1
#
_entry.id   AF-A0A8H6J068-F1
#
_cell.length_a   1.000
_cell.length_b   1.000
_cell.length_c   1.000
_cell.angle_alpha   90.00
_cell.angle_beta   90.00
_cell.angle_gamma   90.00
#
_symmetry.space_group_name_H-M   'P 1'
#
loop_
_entity.id
_entity.type
_entity.pdbx_description
1 polymer ?
#
loop_
_entity_poly.entity_id
_entity_poly.type
_entity_poly.pdbx_seq_one_letter_code
_entity_poly.pdbx_strand_id
1 'polypeptide(L)'
;MASFDFPSPHRNGSPDSNESVPSAGSSILSEDSYVAMLETGLDDQFKEMLNKIRMNENNRQILRERKILSHEAKKRDPNDTWRRTNWSPQMDQEYDDYKVKVETLSKVKKVKKDQARSTGIAKDSRITDLVTRERNRIQALHDDEAWLDAAIDAAKARISFMSTYPDALNTPATKSHIEAINDNLNSAKQAMREIKTQKKKSQNSDSETLRTFMELEATV
;
A
#
# COMPACT_ATOMS: atom_id res chain seq x y z
N MET A 1 -58.43 2.62 16.47
CA MET A 1 -58.06 4.03 16.34
C MET A 1 -57.33 4.43 17.62
N ALA A 2 -56.00 4.44 17.57
CA ALA A 2 -55.16 4.87 18.68
C ALA A 2 -54.15 5.86 18.10
N SER A 3 -54.21 7.09 18.61
CA SER A 3 -53.37 8.22 18.25
C SER A 3 -51.91 7.95 18.60
N PHE A 4 -51.03 8.11 17.63
CA PHE A 4 -49.59 8.17 17.82
C PHE A 4 -49.17 9.64 17.88
N ASP A 5 -48.87 10.13 19.08
CA ASP A 5 -48.14 11.38 19.29
C ASP A 5 -46.67 11.13 18.98
N PHE A 6 -46.18 11.76 17.90
CA PHE A 6 -44.76 11.83 17.56
C PHE A 6 -44.17 13.12 18.12
N PRO A 7 -43.09 13.07 18.92
CA PRO A 7 -42.27 14.24 19.18
C PRO A 7 -41.31 14.49 18.00
N SER A 8 -41.38 15.69 17.43
CA SER A 8 -40.36 16.25 16.53
C SER A 8 -39.02 16.43 17.26
N PRO A 9 -37.89 16.00 16.68
CA PRO A 9 -36.58 16.51 17.08
C PRO A 9 -36.21 17.74 16.24
N HIS A 10 -35.80 18.77 16.96
CA HIS A 10 -35.19 19.99 16.47
C HIS A 10 -34.06 19.73 15.47
N ARG A 11 -34.15 20.38 14.30
CA ARG A 11 -32.98 20.70 13.47
C ARG A 11 -32.17 21.77 14.19
N ASN A 12 -31.08 21.37 14.84
CA ASN A 12 -29.95 22.26 15.09
C ASN A 12 -28.82 21.83 14.18
N GLY A 13 -28.52 22.68 13.19
CA GLY A 13 -27.30 22.59 12.42
C GLY A 13 -26.13 23.03 13.29
N SER A 14 -25.05 22.25 13.24
CA SER A 14 -23.69 22.76 13.26
C SER A 14 -22.87 21.86 12.32
N PRO A 15 -22.14 22.45 11.36
CA PRO A 15 -21.21 21.72 10.53
C PRO A 15 -19.92 21.55 11.33
N ASP A 16 -19.56 20.30 11.67
CA ASP A 16 -18.18 20.01 12.06
C ASP A 16 -17.32 20.09 10.80
N SER A 17 -16.75 21.28 10.64
CA SER A 17 -15.63 21.59 9.78
C SER A 17 -14.46 20.68 10.14
N ASN A 18 -14.36 19.54 9.44
CA ASN A 18 -13.11 18.81 9.35
C ASN A 18 -12.08 19.73 8.69
N GLU A 19 -11.16 20.20 9.55
CA GLU A 19 -9.91 20.84 9.18
C GLU A 19 -9.29 20.10 7.98
N SER A 20 -9.46 20.73 6.83
CA SER A 20 -8.68 20.43 5.65
C SER A 20 -7.27 20.87 5.98
N VAL A 21 -6.41 19.94 6.40
CA VAL A 21 -4.97 20.18 6.40
C VAL A 21 -4.62 20.62 4.98
N PRO A 22 -4.19 21.87 4.75
CA PRO A 22 -3.84 22.31 3.42
C PRO A 22 -2.62 21.50 3.00
N SER A 23 -2.78 20.74 1.91
CA SER A 23 -1.66 20.15 1.20
C SER A 23 -0.66 21.26 0.88
N ALA A 24 0.45 21.28 1.61
CA ALA A 24 1.57 22.20 1.48
C ALA A 24 2.31 22.01 0.14
N GLY A 25 1.61 22.32 -0.94
CA GLY A 25 2.07 22.19 -2.32
C GLY A 25 1.12 22.79 -3.37
N SER A 26 -0.05 23.30 -2.97
CA SER A 26 -0.94 24.04 -3.88
C SER A 26 -1.25 25.41 -3.27
N SER A 27 -0.63 26.47 -3.79
CA SER A 27 -0.96 27.90 -3.59
C SER A 27 0.26 28.73 -3.15
N ILE A 28 1.23 28.96 -4.05
CA ILE A 28 2.12 30.14 -3.97
C ILE A 28 2.29 30.83 -5.35
N LEU A 29 1.64 30.37 -6.42
CA LEU A 29 1.63 31.10 -7.68
C LEU A 29 0.20 31.19 -8.19
N SER A 30 -0.39 32.38 -8.06
CA SER A 30 -1.45 32.80 -8.98
C SER A 30 -0.81 32.91 -10.36
N GLU A 31 -0.63 31.77 -11.05
CA GLU A 31 0.21 31.60 -12.24
C GLU A 31 -0.25 32.43 -13.45
N ASP A 32 -1.51 32.86 -13.47
CA ASP A 32 -2.02 33.73 -14.52
C ASP A 32 -1.42 35.14 -14.46
N SER A 33 -0.90 35.57 -13.30
CA SER A 33 -0.22 36.87 -13.17
C SER A 33 1.16 36.88 -13.82
N TYR A 34 1.88 35.75 -13.85
CA TYR A 34 3.27 35.72 -14.32
C TYR A 34 3.35 35.57 -15.84
N VAL A 35 2.47 34.77 -16.44
CA VAL A 35 2.36 34.61 -17.90
C VAL A 35 1.95 35.93 -18.58
N ALA A 36 1.14 36.75 -17.88
CA ALA A 36 0.70 38.07 -18.35
C ALA A 36 1.81 39.14 -18.35
N MET A 37 2.90 38.94 -17.58
CA MET A 37 4.04 39.85 -17.51
C MET A 37 5.11 39.60 -18.59
N LEU A 38 5.01 38.48 -19.31
CA LEU A 38 5.97 38.10 -20.33
C LEU A 38 5.69 38.85 -21.65
N GLU A 39 6.73 39.35 -22.31
CA GLU A 39 6.59 40.14 -23.52
C GLU A 39 6.24 39.23 -24.73
N THR A 40 5.43 39.73 -25.65
CA THR A 40 5.14 39.03 -26.91
C THR A 40 6.31 39.17 -27.88
N GLY A 41 6.79 38.06 -28.44
CA GLY A 41 7.91 38.01 -29.38
C GLY A 41 9.23 37.53 -28.78
N LEU A 42 9.60 38.01 -27.58
CA LEU A 42 10.83 37.57 -26.88
C LEU A 42 10.60 36.28 -26.08
N ASP A 43 9.47 36.17 -25.37
CA ASP A 43 9.21 35.08 -24.44
C ASP A 43 8.26 34.00 -24.99
N ASP A 44 7.99 34.01 -26.29
CA ASP A 44 6.96 33.14 -26.88
C ASP A 44 7.28 31.64 -26.69
N GLN A 45 8.55 31.26 -26.81
CA GLN A 45 8.98 29.88 -26.53
C GLN A 45 8.81 29.50 -25.05
N PHE A 46 9.01 30.45 -24.14
CA PHE A 46 8.84 30.23 -22.70
C PHE A 46 7.35 30.13 -22.33
N LYS A 47 6.49 30.98 -22.91
CA LYS A 47 5.03 30.89 -22.82
C LYS A 47 4.52 29.54 -23.33
N GLU A 48 5.05 29.06 -24.47
CA GLU A 48 4.70 27.74 -25.01
C GLU A 48 5.11 26.61 -24.03
N MET A 49 6.29 26.72 -23.42
CA MET A 49 6.77 25.74 -22.43
C MET A 49 5.88 25.70 -21.18
N LEU A 50 5.52 26.85 -20.62
CA LEU A 50 4.62 26.93 -19.47
C LEU A 50 3.24 26.35 -19.79
N ASN A 51 2.71 26.64 -20.98
CA ASN A 51 1.45 26.05 -21.44
C ASN A 51 1.54 24.53 -21.58
N LYS A 52 2.66 24.00 -22.09
CA LYS A 52 2.90 22.54 -22.16
C LYS A 52 2.98 21.89 -20.78
N ILE A 53 3.64 22.54 -19.81
CA ILE A 53 3.70 22.07 -18.42
C ILE A 53 2.29 22.00 -17.83
N ARG A 54 1.51 23.07 -17.95
CA ARG A 54 0.10 23.15 -17.51
C ARG A 54 -0.75 22.02 -18.11
N MET A 55 -0.65 21.81 -19.42
CA MET A 55 -1.36 20.72 -20.11
C MET A 55 -0.95 19.34 -19.58
N ASN A 56 0.33 19.13 -19.30
CA ASN A 56 0.82 17.86 -18.74
C ASN A 56 0.32 17.61 -17.32
N GLU A 57 0.22 18.64 -16.48
CA GLU A 57 -0.33 18.53 -15.13
C GLU A 57 -1.82 18.19 -15.15
N ASN A 58 -2.59 18.87 -16.02
CA ASN A 58 -3.99 18.57 -16.27
C ASN A 58 -4.18 17.12 -16.73
N ASN A 59 -3.35 16.65 -17.67
CA ASN A 59 -3.39 15.25 -18.12
C ASN A 59 -3.09 14.26 -16.99
N ARG A 60 -2.13 14.57 -16.10
CA ARG A 60 -1.84 13.75 -14.91
C ARG A 60 -3.01 13.73 -13.92
N GLN A 61 -3.73 14.84 -13.78
CA GLN A 61 -4.95 14.89 -12.96
C GLN A 61 -6.06 14.04 -13.57
N ILE A 62 -6.36 14.20 -14.86
CA ILE A 62 -7.35 13.39 -15.57
C ILE A 62 -7.04 11.90 -15.46
N LEU A 63 -5.77 11.50 -15.58
CA LEU A 63 -5.36 10.10 -15.40
C LEU A 63 -5.59 9.60 -13.97
N ARG A 64 -5.35 10.43 -12.95
CA ARG A 64 -5.65 10.10 -11.55
C ARG A 64 -7.15 9.95 -11.34
N GLU A 65 -7.96 10.87 -11.84
CA GLU A 65 -9.42 10.82 -11.75
C GLU A 65 -9.98 9.61 -12.48
N ARG A 66 -9.54 9.32 -13.70
CA ARG A 66 -9.91 8.09 -14.43
C ARG A 66 -9.54 6.83 -13.65
N LYS A 67 -8.39 6.83 -12.98
CA LYS A 67 -7.99 5.70 -12.14
C LYS A 67 -8.93 5.55 -10.93
N ILE A 68 -9.29 6.66 -10.28
CA ILE A 68 -10.26 6.67 -9.17
C ILE A 68 -11.63 6.18 -9.65
N LEU A 69 -12.18 6.78 -10.71
CA LEU A 69 -13.45 6.39 -11.30
C LEU A 69 -13.45 4.94 -11.78
N SER A 70 -12.36 4.46 -12.37
CA SER A 70 -12.22 3.04 -12.74
C SER A 70 -12.20 2.14 -11.51
N HIS A 71 -11.53 2.54 -10.43
CA HIS A 71 -11.56 1.79 -9.16
C HIS A 71 -12.95 1.80 -8.53
N GLU A 72 -13.66 2.93 -8.58
CA GLU A 72 -15.02 3.08 -8.06
C GLU A 72 -16.04 2.31 -8.90
N ALA A 73 -15.93 2.32 -10.22
CA ALA A 73 -16.75 1.51 -11.12
C ALA A 73 -16.49 0.00 -10.96
N LYS A 74 -15.28 -0.37 -10.50
CA LYS A 74 -14.94 -1.75 -10.10
C LYS A 74 -15.40 -2.10 -8.69
N LYS A 75 -15.75 -1.12 -7.85
CA LYS A 75 -16.42 -1.42 -6.59
C LYS A 75 -17.80 -1.94 -6.97
N ARG A 76 -18.07 -3.17 -6.56
CA ARG A 76 -19.38 -3.80 -6.67
C ARG A 76 -20.43 -2.86 -6.07
N ASP A 77 -21.57 -2.72 -6.75
CA ASP A 77 -22.71 -1.97 -6.21
C ASP A 77 -22.97 -2.44 -4.76
N PRO A 78 -23.06 -1.55 -3.77
CA PRO A 78 -23.40 -1.91 -2.39
C PRO A 78 -24.68 -2.75 -2.29
N ASN A 79 -25.59 -2.61 -3.26
CA ASN A 79 -26.84 -3.36 -3.38
C ASN A 79 -26.76 -4.58 -4.30
N ASP A 80 -25.63 -4.85 -4.97
CA ASP A 80 -25.35 -6.12 -5.65
C ASP A 80 -25.05 -7.22 -4.60
N THR A 81 -26.14 -7.56 -3.92
CA THR A 81 -26.30 -8.55 -2.85
C THR A 81 -26.49 -9.97 -3.41
N TRP A 82 -26.43 -10.15 -4.74
CA TRP A 82 -26.94 -11.33 -5.45
C TRP A 82 -26.25 -12.67 -5.09
N ARG A 83 -25.33 -12.71 -4.10
CA ARG A 83 -24.68 -13.93 -3.61
C ARG A 83 -24.42 -14.06 -2.10
N ARG A 84 -24.74 -13.06 -1.26
CA ARG A 84 -24.49 -13.16 0.19
C ARG A 84 -25.73 -13.45 1.03
N THR A 85 -26.93 -13.32 0.45
CA THR A 85 -28.20 -13.42 1.19
C THR A 85 -28.52 -14.80 1.75
N ASN A 86 -27.80 -15.85 1.35
CA ASN A 86 -28.04 -17.24 1.79
C ASN A 86 -26.83 -17.86 2.51
N TRP A 87 -25.83 -17.08 2.92
CA TRP A 87 -24.72 -17.62 3.69
C TRP A 87 -25.20 -18.00 5.09
N SER A 88 -24.69 -19.12 5.60
CA SER A 88 -24.91 -19.46 7.00
C SER A 88 -24.10 -18.52 7.89
N PRO A 89 -24.49 -18.30 9.16
CA PRO A 89 -23.69 -17.52 10.09
C PRO A 89 -22.24 -18.02 10.23
N GLN A 90 -22.03 -19.33 10.08
CA GLN A 90 -20.69 -19.93 10.08
C GLN A 90 -19.89 -19.52 8.83
N MET A 91 -20.51 -19.50 7.65
CA MET A 91 -19.85 -19.04 6.42
C MET A 91 -19.46 -17.58 6.50
N ASP A 92 -20.31 -16.72 7.05
CA ASP A 92 -19.98 -15.31 7.27
C ASP A 92 -18.78 -15.15 8.21
N GLN A 93 -18.77 -15.87 9.33
CA GLN A 93 -17.65 -15.83 10.27
C GLN A 93 -16.33 -16.30 9.63
N GLU A 94 -16.36 -17.44 8.92
CA GLU A 94 -15.17 -17.97 8.24
C GLU A 94 -14.71 -17.06 7.08
N TYR A 95 -15.64 -16.38 6.42
CA TYR A 95 -15.33 -15.36 5.42
C TYR A 95 -14.58 -14.19 6.06
N ASP A 96 -15.10 -13.65 7.16
CA ASP A 96 -14.50 -12.53 7.87
C ASP A 96 -13.13 -12.89 8.46
N ASP A 97 -13.00 -14.09 9.04
CA ASP A 97 -11.74 -14.60 9.57
C ASP A 97 -10.65 -14.69 8.48
N TYR A 98 -10.99 -15.19 7.28
CA TYR A 98 -10.01 -15.19 6.19
C TYR A 98 -9.70 -13.75 5.74
N LYS A 99 -10.68 -12.85 5.73
CA LYS A 99 -10.48 -11.45 5.34
C LYS A 99 -9.51 -10.73 6.27
N VAL A 100 -9.56 -11.02 7.57
CA VAL A 100 -8.58 -10.53 8.54
C VAL A 100 -7.16 -10.97 8.15
N LYS A 101 -6.96 -12.24 7.76
CA LYS A 101 -5.64 -12.72 7.30
C LYS A 101 -5.14 -11.98 6.04
N VAL A 102 -6.03 -11.70 5.07
CA VAL A 102 -5.71 -10.91 3.87
C VAL A 102 -5.35 -9.47 4.22
N GLU A 103 -6.03 -8.88 5.20
CA GLU A 103 -5.72 -7.54 5.68
C GLU A 103 -4.37 -7.49 6.41
N THR A 104 -4.07 -8.48 7.25
CA THR A 104 -2.76 -8.62 7.90
C THR A 104 -1.62 -8.66 6.89
N LEU A 105 -1.75 -9.45 5.82
CA LEU A 105 -0.77 -9.45 4.71
C LEU A 105 -0.60 -8.05 4.11
N SER A 106 -1.69 -7.33 3.89
CA SER A 106 -1.65 -5.97 3.33
C SER A 106 -0.92 -5.00 4.26
N LYS A 107 -1.16 -5.10 5.58
CA LYS A 107 -0.46 -4.29 6.61
C LYS A 107 1.03 -4.59 6.64
N VAL A 108 1.41 -5.86 6.66
CA VAL A 108 2.83 -6.27 6.67
C VAL A 108 3.55 -5.80 5.40
N LYS A 109 2.94 -5.93 4.22
CA LYS A 109 3.51 -5.40 2.96
C LYS A 109 3.71 -3.89 3.01
N LYS A 110 2.78 -3.15 3.64
CA LYS A 110 2.89 -1.70 3.80
C LYS A 110 4.08 -1.35 4.72
N VAL A 111 4.17 -1.97 5.90
CA VAL A 111 5.28 -1.76 6.85
C VAL A 111 6.62 -2.00 6.17
N LYS A 112 6.77 -3.14 5.47
CA LYS A 112 8.00 -3.45 4.72
C LYS A 112 8.34 -2.38 3.67
N LYS A 113 7.34 -1.91 2.92
CA LYS A 113 7.55 -0.87 1.89
C LYS A 113 7.98 0.46 2.51
N ASP A 114 7.35 0.84 3.61
CA ASP A 114 7.67 2.08 4.33
C ASP A 114 9.09 1.99 4.94
N GLN A 115 9.48 0.82 5.44
CA GLN A 115 10.83 0.54 5.93
C GLN A 115 11.88 0.54 4.81
N ALA A 116 11.58 -0.05 3.65
CA ALA A 116 12.46 0.02 2.48
C ALA A 116 12.67 1.47 2.01
N ARG A 117 11.62 2.30 2.10
CA ARG A 117 11.70 3.73 1.77
C ARG A 117 12.53 4.51 2.79
N SER A 118 12.33 4.28 4.09
CA SER A 118 13.09 4.96 5.15
C SER A 118 14.58 4.60 5.10
N THR A 119 14.89 3.32 4.92
CA THR A 119 16.28 2.83 4.81
C THR A 119 16.96 3.26 3.51
N GLY A 120 16.22 3.40 2.40
CA GLY A 120 16.72 3.99 1.16
C GLY A 120 17.17 5.44 1.37
N ILE A 121 16.36 6.25 2.04
CA ILE A 121 16.69 7.65 2.38
C ILE A 121 17.89 7.72 3.33
N ALA A 122 18.01 6.78 4.29
CA ALA A 122 19.12 6.75 5.24
C ALA A 122 20.46 6.34 4.60
N LYS A 123 20.46 5.51 3.55
CA LYS A 123 21.69 5.09 2.83
C LYS A 123 22.38 6.24 2.09
N ASP A 124 21.65 7.31 1.78
CA ASP A 124 22.24 8.53 1.20
C ASP A 124 23.02 9.34 2.24
N SER A 125 22.83 9.07 3.54
CA SER A 125 23.67 9.62 4.60
C SER A 125 24.93 8.75 4.78
N ARG A 126 26.09 9.34 4.46
CA ARG A 126 27.41 8.66 4.39
C ARG A 126 27.93 8.09 5.72
N ILE A 127 27.19 8.25 6.82
CA ILE A 127 27.59 7.96 8.20
C ILE A 127 26.53 7.06 8.85
N THR A 128 26.35 5.84 8.34
CA THR A 128 25.57 4.84 9.09
C THR A 128 26.52 3.98 9.89
N ASP A 129 26.48 4.12 11.21
CA ASP A 129 27.22 3.30 12.17
C ASP A 129 26.94 1.79 11.97
N LEU A 130 27.95 0.95 12.19
CA LEU A 130 27.88 -0.51 11.99
C LEU A 130 26.77 -1.14 12.83
N VAL A 131 26.57 -0.66 14.06
CA VAL A 131 25.48 -1.11 14.96
C VAL A 131 24.11 -0.83 14.35
N THR A 132 23.95 0.36 13.75
CA THR A 132 22.69 0.75 13.10
C THR A 132 22.43 -0.11 11.86
N ARG A 133 23.48 -0.41 11.09
CA ARG A 133 23.39 -1.30 9.92
C ARG A 133 22.93 -2.70 10.31
N GLU A 134 23.51 -3.28 11.37
CA GLU A 134 23.12 -4.63 11.80
C GLU A 134 21.70 -4.66 12.38
N ARG A 135 21.31 -3.65 13.17
CA ARG A 135 19.93 -3.52 13.66
C ARG A 135 18.92 -3.49 12.51
N ASN A 136 19.19 -2.67 11.48
CA ASN A 136 18.34 -2.59 10.30
C ASN A 136 18.27 -3.90 9.52
N ARG A 137 19.37 -4.67 9.51
CA ARG A 137 19.44 -5.98 8.85
C ARG A 137 18.59 -7.01 9.59
N ILE A 138 18.70 -7.08 10.92
CA ILE A 138 17.87 -7.97 11.75
C ILE A 138 16.39 -7.61 11.59
N GLN A 139 16.04 -6.31 11.61
CA GLN A 139 14.67 -5.87 11.41
C GLN A 139 14.15 -6.26 10.02
N ALA A 140 14.95 -6.05 8.97
CA ALA A 140 14.54 -6.43 7.61
C ALA A 140 14.32 -7.94 7.47
N LEU A 141 15.08 -8.77 8.20
CA LEU A 141 14.89 -10.22 8.20
C LEU A 141 13.57 -10.59 8.90
N HIS A 142 13.29 -9.98 10.05
CA HIS A 142 12.04 -10.17 10.76
C HIS A 142 10.82 -9.73 9.93
N ASP A 143 10.92 -8.58 9.25
CA ASP A 143 9.85 -8.09 8.38
C ASP A 143 9.59 -9.03 7.19
N ASP A 144 10.63 -9.65 6.65
CA ASP A 144 10.50 -10.64 5.58
C ASP A 144 9.89 -11.96 6.06
N GLU A 145 10.23 -12.41 7.27
CA GLU A 145 9.63 -13.58 7.91
C GLU A 145 8.14 -13.34 8.19
N ALA A 146 7.79 -12.19 8.77
CA ALA A 146 6.39 -11.79 8.97
C ALA A 146 5.62 -11.70 7.64
N TRP A 147 6.27 -11.23 6.57
CA TRP A 147 5.66 -11.18 5.25
C TRP A 147 5.42 -12.58 4.66
N LEU A 148 6.39 -13.48 4.80
CA LEU A 148 6.27 -14.88 4.38
C LEU A 148 5.07 -15.55 5.07
N ASP A 149 5.00 -15.45 6.39
CA ASP A 149 3.97 -16.10 7.19
C ASP A 149 2.59 -15.54 6.86
N ALA A 150 2.43 -14.21 6.83
CA ALA A 150 1.17 -13.58 6.48
C ALA A 150 0.70 -13.94 5.05
N ALA A 151 1.65 -14.10 4.11
CA ALA A 151 1.33 -14.47 2.74
C ALA A 151 0.82 -15.91 2.63
N ILE A 152 1.47 -16.84 3.35
CA ILE A 152 1.05 -18.24 3.42
C ILE A 152 -0.30 -18.35 4.13
N ASP A 153 -0.48 -17.67 5.26
CA ASP A 153 -1.73 -17.67 6.02
C ASP A 153 -2.90 -17.16 5.18
N ALA A 154 -2.73 -16.04 4.49
CA ALA A 154 -3.76 -15.49 3.63
C ALA A 154 -4.10 -16.41 2.44
N ALA A 155 -3.10 -17.08 1.86
CA ALA A 155 -3.33 -18.06 0.80
C ALA A 155 -4.09 -19.28 1.33
N LYS A 156 -3.64 -19.86 2.46
CA LYS A 156 -4.28 -21.01 3.12
C LYS A 156 -5.72 -20.72 3.51
N ALA A 157 -5.97 -19.59 4.16
CA ALA A 157 -7.31 -19.23 4.61
C ALA A 157 -8.28 -19.09 3.42
N ARG A 158 -7.84 -18.47 2.31
CA ARG A 158 -8.65 -18.36 1.09
C ARG A 158 -8.89 -19.71 0.42
N ILE A 159 -7.87 -20.56 0.32
CA ILE A 159 -8.02 -21.93 -0.20
C ILE A 159 -9.01 -22.72 0.67
N SER A 160 -8.88 -22.63 1.99
CA SER A 160 -9.76 -23.32 2.93
C SER A 160 -11.20 -22.90 2.73
N PHE A 161 -11.50 -21.60 2.73
CA PHE A 161 -12.85 -21.09 2.51
C PHE A 161 -13.46 -21.59 1.18
N MET A 162 -12.71 -21.50 0.08
CA MET A 162 -13.18 -21.96 -1.23
C MET A 162 -13.35 -23.47 -1.32
N SER A 163 -12.58 -24.24 -0.57
CA SER A 163 -12.68 -25.71 -0.55
C SER A 163 -13.86 -26.17 0.31
N THR A 164 -14.11 -25.50 1.44
CA THR A 164 -15.25 -25.77 2.32
C THR A 164 -16.57 -25.36 1.67
N TYR A 165 -16.60 -24.22 0.95
CA TYR A 165 -17.80 -23.67 0.33
C TYR A 165 -17.62 -23.41 -1.18
N PRO A 166 -17.58 -24.47 -2.01
CA PRO A 166 -17.29 -24.35 -3.45
C PRO A 166 -18.30 -23.48 -4.21
N ASP A 167 -19.55 -23.43 -3.75
CA ASP A 167 -20.64 -22.67 -4.39
C ASP A 167 -20.85 -21.27 -3.79
N ALA A 168 -20.05 -20.87 -2.78
CA ALA A 168 -20.21 -19.58 -2.11
C ALA A 168 -19.94 -18.37 -3.03
N LEU A 169 -19.15 -18.56 -4.09
CA LEU A 169 -18.68 -17.50 -4.98
C LEU A 169 -19.22 -17.68 -6.41
N ASN A 170 -19.41 -16.59 -7.17
CA ASN A 170 -19.65 -16.72 -8.62
C ASN A 170 -18.40 -17.14 -9.38
N THR A 171 -18.59 -17.64 -10.61
CA THR A 171 -17.49 -18.02 -11.49
C THR A 171 -16.47 -16.88 -11.67
N PRO A 172 -16.88 -15.61 -11.91
CA PRO A 172 -15.92 -14.50 -11.95
C PRO A 172 -15.15 -14.29 -10.64
N ALA A 173 -15.81 -14.32 -9.49
CA ALA A 173 -15.18 -14.16 -8.18
C ALA A 173 -14.26 -15.33 -7.86
N THR A 174 -14.65 -16.55 -8.19
CA THR A 174 -13.83 -17.76 -8.01
C THR A 174 -12.51 -17.63 -8.77
N LYS A 175 -12.56 -17.20 -10.04
CA LYS A 175 -11.34 -16.90 -10.83
C LYS A 175 -10.47 -15.83 -10.17
N SER A 176 -11.08 -14.72 -9.76
CA SER A 176 -10.36 -13.63 -9.07
C SER A 176 -9.73 -14.08 -7.74
N HIS A 177 -10.39 -14.98 -6.99
CA HIS A 177 -9.83 -15.54 -5.76
C HIS A 177 -8.67 -16.49 -6.05
N ILE A 178 -8.73 -17.30 -7.11
CA ILE A 178 -7.62 -18.15 -7.56
C ILE A 178 -6.41 -17.29 -7.94
N GLU A 179 -6.62 -16.23 -8.73
CA GLU A 179 -5.57 -15.25 -9.05
C GLU A 179 -4.95 -14.65 -7.78
N ALA A 180 -5.79 -14.23 -6.84
CA ALA A 180 -5.32 -13.65 -5.60
C ALA A 180 -4.63 -14.67 -4.66
N ILE A 181 -4.95 -15.98 -4.74
CA ILE A 181 -4.18 -17.05 -4.08
C ILE A 181 -2.78 -17.12 -4.69
N ASN A 182 -2.69 -17.13 -6.03
CA ASN A 182 -1.41 -17.16 -6.73
C ASN A 182 -0.55 -15.94 -6.40
N ASP A 183 -1.14 -14.75 -6.30
CA ASP A 183 -0.43 -13.53 -5.89
C ASP A 183 0.12 -13.61 -4.46
N ASN A 184 -0.64 -14.21 -3.54
CA ASN A 184 -0.18 -14.44 -2.18
C ASN A 184 0.99 -15.44 -2.16
N LEU A 185 0.89 -16.55 -2.90
CA LEU A 185 1.97 -17.54 -3.00
C LEU A 185 3.23 -16.97 -3.68
N ASN A 186 3.07 -16.11 -4.69
CA ASN A 186 4.17 -15.41 -5.31
C ASN A 186 4.82 -14.40 -4.34
N SER A 187 4.01 -13.72 -3.52
CA SER A 187 4.52 -12.88 -2.43
C SER A 187 5.34 -13.69 -1.42
N ALA A 188 4.86 -14.88 -1.02
CA ALA A 188 5.60 -15.79 -0.14
C ALA A 188 6.94 -16.24 -0.76
N LYS A 189 6.93 -16.63 -2.05
CA LYS A 189 8.17 -16.98 -2.78
C LYS A 189 9.18 -15.83 -2.78
N GLN A 190 8.70 -14.59 -2.97
CA GLN A 190 9.56 -13.42 -2.94
C GLN A 190 10.13 -13.18 -1.54
N ALA A 191 9.31 -13.23 -0.49
CA ALA A 191 9.76 -13.12 0.90
C ALA A 191 10.87 -14.13 1.22
N MET A 192 10.68 -15.39 0.83
CA MET A 192 11.67 -16.45 1.01
C MET A 192 13.00 -16.17 0.29
N ARG A 193 12.97 -15.57 -0.90
CA ARG A 193 14.20 -15.17 -1.63
C ARG A 193 14.96 -14.06 -0.89
N GLU A 194 14.23 -13.10 -0.33
CA GLU A 194 14.83 -12.01 0.45
C GLU A 194 15.47 -12.56 1.73
N ILE A 195 14.76 -13.39 2.50
CA ILE A 195 15.30 -14.06 3.70
C ILE A 195 16.61 -14.80 3.38
N LYS A 196 16.61 -15.61 2.30
CA LYS A 196 17.80 -16.34 1.86
C LYS A 196 18.96 -15.38 1.53
N THR A 197 18.66 -14.26 0.87
CA THR A 197 19.65 -13.24 0.53
C THR A 197 20.21 -12.56 1.78
N GLN A 198 19.36 -12.24 2.75
CA GLN A 198 19.78 -11.63 4.01
C GLN A 198 20.65 -12.58 4.85
N LYS A 199 20.26 -13.85 4.98
CA LYS A 199 21.06 -14.89 5.65
C LYS A 199 22.42 -15.08 4.96
N LYS A 200 22.39 -15.13 3.62
CA LYS A 200 23.47 -14.85 2.66
C LYS A 200 24.54 -13.89 3.20
N LYS A 201 24.08 -12.66 3.34
CA LYS A 201 24.92 -11.50 3.65
C LYS A 201 25.52 -11.56 5.05
N SER A 202 24.80 -12.08 6.05
CA SER A 202 25.37 -12.28 7.40
C SER A 202 26.54 -13.23 7.39
N GLN A 203 26.40 -14.38 6.74
CA GLN A 203 27.47 -15.39 6.73
C GLN A 203 28.76 -14.82 6.10
N ASN A 204 28.60 -13.99 5.06
CA ASN A 204 29.74 -13.34 4.42
C ASN A 204 30.35 -12.23 5.30
N SER A 205 29.52 -11.39 5.95
CA SER A 205 30.03 -10.33 6.85
C SER A 205 30.77 -10.91 8.06
N ASP A 206 30.28 -12.01 8.62
CA ASP A 206 30.96 -12.70 9.72
C ASP A 206 32.34 -13.22 9.28
N SER A 207 32.45 -13.72 8.04
CA SER A 207 33.73 -14.17 7.47
C SER A 207 34.72 -13.02 7.19
N GLU A 208 34.24 -11.87 6.72
CA GLU A 208 35.07 -10.69 6.47
C GLU A 208 35.60 -10.13 7.80
N THR A 209 34.75 -10.06 8.82
CA THR A 209 35.13 -9.57 10.16
C THR A 209 36.20 -10.45 10.80
N LEU A 210 36.05 -11.79 10.70
CA LEU A 210 37.06 -12.75 11.16
C LEU A 210 38.37 -12.62 10.39
N ARG A 211 38.31 -12.41 9.07
CA ARG A 211 39.51 -12.21 8.24
C ARG A 211 40.26 -10.93 8.61
N THR A 212 39.56 -9.82 8.80
CA THR A 212 40.17 -8.55 9.22
C THR A 212 40.83 -8.67 10.60
N PHE A 213 40.21 -9.41 11.52
CA PHE A 213 40.79 -9.68 12.84
C PHE A 213 42.08 -10.50 12.75
N MET A 214 42.10 -11.56 11.93
CA MET A 214 43.31 -12.38 11.71
C MET A 214 44.44 -11.60 11.02
N GLU A 215 44.12 -10.70 10.08
CA GLU A 215 45.12 -9.86 9.42
C GLU A 215 45.75 -8.82 10.38
N LEU A 216 44.96 -8.30 11.34
CA LEU A 216 45.44 -7.40 12.39
C LEU A 216 46.32 -8.12 13.44
N GLU A 217 45.97 -9.35 13.84
CA GLU A 217 46.81 -10.13 14.76
C GLU A 217 48.13 -10.55 14.11
N ALA A 218 48.18 -10.74 12.79
CA ALA A 218 49.41 -11.09 12.07
C ALA A 218 50.38 -9.90 11.86
N THR A 219 49.96 -8.67 12.15
CA THR A 219 50.79 -7.46 12.02
C THR A 219 51.35 -6.92 13.35
N VAL A 220 51.04 -7.58 14.47
CA VAL A 220 51.56 -7.30 15.83
C VAL A 220 52.61 -8.34 16.20
#